data_AF-A0A2J7ZGW2-F1
#
_entry.id   AF-A0A2J7ZGW2-F1
#
_cell.length_a   1.000
_cell.length_b   1.000
_cell.length_c   1.000
_cell.angle_alpha   90.00
_cell.angle_beta   90.00
_cell.angle_gamma   90.00
#
_symmetry.space_group_name_H-M   'P 1'
#
loop_
_entity.id
_entity.type
_entity.pdbx_description
1 polymer ?
#
loop_
_entity_poly.entity_id
_entity_poly.type
_entity_poly.pdbx_seq_one_letter_code
_entity_poly.pdbx_strand_id
1 'polypeptide(L)'
;SLCNVDVASDLLPVEAPEDVRALKSLIQRHLKYTGSDVARRILLSWDRSRPHFRKVYPAEYRRALGEADALAKAEAAEAALLAAAGSQGVAPKDAFEELKLMAAAAVKEGRAPKALTLNMIPTADAQMDKRRMQSLANQGLPVKGIAPTWEANRPTIMPPKPAAKPAAAGAPPAPPAAPAADKLRGFVSYDRKALPYRDTAERIKDWDEVADQQGTPAHAALLHTQAARCMECGTPFCHTASTGCPLGNKIPEFNDLVHKGRWREALDRLLETNNFPEFTGRVCPAPCEGSCTLGIIEPAVSIKSIEASIIDKAFEEGWMIPRPPKLRTGRRVAV
;
A
#
# COMPACT_ATOMS: atom_id res chain seq x y z
N SER A 1 -4.61 -29.08 -14.16
CA SER A 1 -3.64 -28.15 -13.57
C SER A 1 -4.35 -27.34 -12.51
N LEU A 2 -3.92 -27.46 -11.25
CA LEU A 2 -4.61 -26.93 -10.08
C LEU A 2 -4.26 -25.44 -9.90
N CYS A 3 -5.25 -24.55 -9.82
CA CYS A 3 -5.04 -23.16 -9.46
C CYS A 3 -4.56 -23.10 -8.00
N ASN A 4 -3.46 -22.37 -7.79
CA ASN A 4 -2.82 -22.05 -6.51
C ASN A 4 -2.19 -23.24 -5.77
N VAL A 5 -1.10 -23.78 -6.35
CA VAL A 5 -0.24 -24.79 -5.69
C VAL A 5 0.45 -24.26 -4.43
N ASP A 6 0.61 -22.95 -4.34
CA ASP A 6 1.18 -22.19 -3.22
C ASP A 6 0.33 -22.29 -1.94
N VAL A 7 -0.99 -22.45 -2.06
CA VAL A 7 -1.90 -22.49 -0.89
C VAL A 7 -2.05 -23.90 -0.32
N ALA A 8 -1.45 -24.91 -0.95
CA ALA A 8 -1.55 -26.29 -0.49
C ALA A 8 -0.98 -26.48 0.94
N SER A 9 0.03 -25.70 1.32
CA SER A 9 0.62 -25.70 2.66
C SER A 9 -0.27 -25.09 3.75
N ASP A 10 -1.32 -24.38 3.35
CA ASP A 10 -2.22 -23.66 4.26
C ASP A 10 -3.49 -24.47 4.58
N LEU A 11 -3.69 -25.61 3.92
CA LEU A 11 -4.87 -26.46 4.08
C LEU A 11 -4.55 -27.67 4.96
N LEU A 12 -5.03 -27.65 6.20
CA LEU A 12 -4.80 -28.72 7.19
C LEU A 12 -6.06 -29.59 7.41
N PRO A 13 -5.92 -30.87 7.78
CA PRO A 13 -7.04 -31.67 8.24
C PRO A 13 -7.59 -31.16 9.59
N VAL A 14 -8.87 -31.38 9.84
CA VAL A 14 -9.53 -31.03 11.12
C VAL A 14 -9.46 -32.23 12.07
N GLU A 15 -8.32 -32.38 12.74
CA GLU A 15 -8.05 -33.53 13.63
C GLU A 15 -7.96 -33.14 15.11
N ALA A 16 -7.49 -31.93 15.41
CA ALA A 16 -7.36 -31.45 16.79
C ALA A 16 -8.73 -31.46 17.49
N PRO A 17 -8.84 -31.99 18.73
CA PRO A 17 -10.11 -32.09 19.44
C PRO A 17 -10.86 -30.77 19.59
N GLU A 18 -10.11 -29.67 19.75
CA GLU A 18 -10.64 -28.31 19.86
C GLU A 18 -11.24 -27.83 18.53
N ASP A 19 -10.52 -28.03 17.42
CA ASP A 19 -11.00 -27.66 16.08
C ASP A 19 -12.25 -28.47 15.70
N VAL A 20 -12.27 -29.76 16.02
CA VAL A 20 -13.43 -30.65 15.81
C VAL A 20 -14.64 -30.14 16.59
N ARG A 21 -14.45 -29.75 17.86
CA ARG A 21 -15.51 -29.21 18.73
C ARG A 21 -16.02 -27.87 18.19
N ALA A 22 -15.12 -26.98 17.80
CA ALA A 22 -15.45 -25.67 17.25
C ALA A 22 -16.25 -25.79 15.94
N LEU A 23 -15.78 -26.63 15.01
CA LEU A 23 -16.46 -26.89 13.74
C LEU A 23 -17.87 -27.47 13.96
N LYS A 24 -18.00 -28.45 14.84
CA LYS A 24 -19.31 -29.06 15.16
C LYS A 24 -20.26 -28.03 15.76
N SER A 25 -19.78 -27.17 16.67
CA SER A 25 -20.54 -26.07 17.26
C SER A 25 -21.00 -25.04 16.23
N LEU A 26 -20.13 -24.67 15.28
CA LEU A 26 -20.49 -23.76 14.18
C LEU A 26 -21.62 -24.33 13.31
N ILE A 27 -21.54 -25.61 12.94
CA ILE A 27 -22.56 -26.26 12.11
C ILE A 27 -23.88 -26.42 12.88
N GLN A 28 -23.84 -26.72 14.17
CA GLN A 28 -25.03 -26.76 15.04
C GLN A 28 -25.69 -25.38 15.15
N ARG A 29 -24.91 -24.31 15.33
CA ARG A 29 -25.44 -22.93 15.33
C ARG A 29 -26.07 -22.58 14.00
N HIS A 30 -25.41 -22.90 12.88
CA HIS A 30 -25.97 -22.68 11.55
C HIS A 30 -27.31 -23.40 11.39
N LEU A 31 -27.38 -24.70 11.72
CA LEU A 31 -28.64 -25.46 11.69
C LEU A 31 -29.74 -24.81 12.54
N LYS A 32 -29.40 -24.35 13.76
CA LYS A 32 -30.36 -23.71 14.66
C LYS A 32 -30.96 -22.43 14.06
N TYR A 33 -30.14 -21.59 13.42
CA TYR A 33 -30.58 -20.29 12.92
C TYR A 33 -31.16 -20.34 11.50
N THR A 34 -30.78 -21.31 10.67
CA THR A 34 -31.20 -21.38 9.26
C THR A 34 -32.13 -22.54 8.93
N GLY A 35 -32.20 -23.57 9.79
CA GLY A 35 -32.96 -24.80 9.49
C GLY A 35 -32.36 -25.67 8.38
N SER A 36 -31.11 -25.42 7.97
CA SER A 36 -30.47 -26.09 6.81
C SER A 36 -30.46 -27.62 6.87
N ASP A 37 -31.09 -28.29 5.90
CA ASP A 37 -31.08 -29.75 5.76
C ASP A 37 -29.69 -30.32 5.47
N VAL A 38 -28.82 -29.53 4.82
CA VAL A 38 -27.43 -29.92 4.57
C VAL A 38 -26.65 -29.98 5.89
N ALA A 39 -26.82 -28.98 6.75
CA ALA A 39 -26.19 -28.97 8.07
C ALA A 39 -26.71 -30.12 8.94
N ARG A 40 -28.02 -30.41 8.89
CA ARG A 40 -28.63 -31.58 9.54
C ARG A 40 -27.97 -32.88 9.07
N ARG A 41 -27.82 -33.07 7.76
CA ARG A 41 -27.19 -34.27 7.18
C ARG A 41 -25.72 -34.42 7.57
N ILE A 42 -24.97 -33.33 7.57
CA ILE A 42 -23.55 -33.31 8.00
C ILE A 42 -23.43 -33.74 9.46
N LEU A 43 -24.30 -33.22 10.34
CA LEU A 43 -24.28 -33.59 11.77
C LEU A 43 -24.70 -35.05 12.01
N LEU A 44 -25.68 -35.56 11.25
CA LEU A 44 -26.11 -36.97 11.32
C LEU A 44 -25.04 -37.94 10.79
N SER A 45 -24.25 -37.51 9.80
CA SER A 45 -23.18 -38.32 9.17
C SER A 45 -21.79 -37.75 9.47
N TRP A 46 -21.56 -37.36 10.72
CA TRP A 46 -20.40 -36.59 11.14
C TRP A 46 -19.07 -37.26 10.80
N ASP A 47 -18.92 -38.54 11.14
CA ASP A 47 -17.66 -39.27 10.96
C ASP A 47 -17.27 -39.43 9.48
N ARG A 48 -18.28 -39.50 8.60
CA ARG A 48 -18.08 -39.55 7.14
C ARG A 48 -17.84 -38.16 6.53
N SER A 49 -18.45 -37.13 7.10
CA SER A 49 -18.38 -35.77 6.57
C SER A 49 -17.12 -35.02 7.04
N ARG A 50 -16.64 -35.28 8.26
CA ARG A 50 -15.49 -34.59 8.87
C ARG A 50 -14.23 -34.60 7.99
N PRO A 51 -13.79 -35.72 7.38
CA PRO A 51 -12.57 -35.75 6.58
C PRO A 51 -12.59 -34.84 5.34
N HIS A 52 -13.77 -34.37 4.93
CA HIS A 52 -13.92 -33.44 3.80
C HIS A 52 -13.72 -31.97 4.20
N PHE A 53 -13.71 -31.65 5.49
CA PHE A 53 -13.40 -30.31 5.96
C PHE A 53 -11.89 -30.09 6.04
N ARG A 54 -11.44 -28.93 5.57
CA ARG A 54 -10.06 -28.46 5.68
C ARG A 54 -10.04 -27.18 6.50
N LYS A 55 -9.13 -27.12 7.47
CA LYS A 55 -8.81 -25.90 8.21
C LYS A 55 -7.84 -25.08 7.36
N VAL A 56 -8.23 -23.85 7.04
CA VAL A 56 -7.33 -22.89 6.40
C VAL A 56 -6.53 -22.23 7.51
N TYR A 57 -5.24 -22.51 7.58
CA TYR A 57 -4.34 -21.98 8.60
C TYR A 57 -2.99 -21.60 7.97
N PRO A 58 -2.86 -20.35 7.49
CA PRO A 58 -1.72 -19.92 6.69
C PRO A 58 -0.38 -20.17 7.36
N ALA A 59 0.61 -20.64 6.59
CA ALA A 59 1.95 -20.96 7.09
C ALA A 59 2.62 -19.76 7.80
N GLU A 60 2.52 -18.57 7.21
CA GLU A 60 3.07 -17.34 7.78
C GLU A 60 2.39 -16.97 9.11
N TYR A 61 1.09 -17.18 9.22
CA TYR A 61 0.35 -16.91 10.46
C TYR A 61 0.73 -17.90 11.57
N ARG A 62 0.94 -19.17 11.22
CA ARG A 62 1.49 -20.16 12.16
C ARG A 62 2.90 -19.81 12.62
N ARG A 63 3.75 -19.34 11.70
CA ARG A 63 5.11 -18.88 12.03
C ARG A 63 5.05 -17.72 13.02
N ALA A 64 4.23 -16.71 12.74
CA ALA A 64 4.07 -15.54 13.61
C ALA A 64 3.61 -15.92 15.03
N LEU A 65 2.66 -16.85 15.15
CA LEU A 65 2.22 -17.36 16.46
C LEU A 65 3.34 -18.13 17.17
N GLY A 66 4.11 -18.94 16.44
CA GLY A 66 5.26 -19.65 17.00
C GLY A 66 6.39 -18.72 17.45
N GLU A 67 6.68 -17.67 16.69
CA GLU A 67 7.63 -16.62 17.04
C GLU A 67 7.17 -15.85 18.28
N ALA A 68 5.89 -15.49 18.36
CA ALA A 68 5.31 -14.84 19.53
C ALA A 68 5.36 -15.74 20.78
N ASP A 69 5.03 -17.03 20.65
CA ASP A 69 5.13 -17.99 21.75
C ASP A 69 6.59 -18.21 22.19
N ALA A 70 7.53 -18.23 21.24
CA ALA A 70 8.96 -18.34 21.53
C ALA A 70 9.49 -17.10 22.23
N LEU A 71 9.07 -15.91 21.78
CA LEU A 71 9.39 -14.64 22.42
C LEU A 71 8.82 -14.60 23.84
N ALA A 72 7.54 -14.95 24.02
CA ALA A 72 6.91 -14.99 25.34
C ALA A 72 7.60 -15.99 26.29
N LYS A 73 8.04 -17.14 25.78
CA LYS A 73 8.83 -18.11 26.56
C LYS A 73 10.21 -17.56 26.90
N ALA A 74 10.86 -16.86 25.98
CA ALA A 74 12.16 -16.22 26.22
C ALA A 74 12.03 -15.10 27.26
N GLU A 75 11.03 -14.23 27.13
CA GLU A 75 10.72 -13.17 28.11
C GLU A 75 10.39 -13.76 29.48
N ALA A 76 9.61 -14.86 29.55
CA ALA A 76 9.31 -15.53 30.81
C ALA A 76 10.56 -16.17 31.43
N ALA A 77 11.44 -16.75 30.62
CA ALA A 77 12.72 -17.31 31.08
C ALA A 77 13.68 -16.22 31.56
N GLU A 78 13.75 -15.09 30.86
CA GLU A 78 14.53 -13.91 31.23
C GLU A 78 14.00 -13.30 32.52
N ALA A 79 12.68 -13.12 32.66
CA ALA A 79 12.03 -12.66 33.88
C ALA A 79 12.32 -13.60 35.08
N ALA A 80 12.31 -14.91 34.85
CA ALA A 80 12.66 -15.90 35.88
C ALA A 80 14.15 -15.82 36.28
N LEU A 81 15.06 -15.60 35.32
CA LEU A 81 16.49 -15.40 35.57
C LEU A 81 16.76 -14.09 36.32
N LEU A 82 16.13 -13.00 35.94
CA LEU A 82 16.22 -11.69 36.60
C LEU A 82 15.67 -11.75 38.04
N ALA A 83 14.57 -12.47 38.25
CA ALA A 83 14.02 -12.70 39.59
C ALA A 83 14.96 -13.53 40.47
N ALA A 84 15.64 -14.53 39.89
CA ALA A 84 16.61 -15.38 40.60
C ALA A 84 17.93 -14.66 40.89
N ALA A 85 18.34 -13.71 40.05
CA ALA A 85 19.59 -12.96 40.19
C ALA A 85 19.56 -11.87 41.29
N GLY A 86 18.42 -11.66 41.97
CA GLY A 86 18.32 -10.73 43.10
C GLY A 86 18.58 -9.26 42.74
N SER A 87 18.56 -8.90 41.45
CA SER A 87 18.73 -7.51 41.02
C SER A 87 17.42 -6.76 41.24
N GLN A 88 17.39 -5.90 42.25
CA GLN A 88 16.43 -4.79 42.25
C GLN A 88 16.64 -3.97 40.96
N GLY A 89 15.72 -4.14 40.01
CA GLY A 89 15.51 -3.32 38.82
C GLY A 89 16.75 -2.69 38.18
N VAL A 90 17.43 -3.41 37.29
CA VAL A 90 18.31 -2.77 36.32
C VAL A 90 17.41 -2.11 35.26
N ALA A 91 17.49 -0.78 35.15
CA ALA A 91 16.64 -0.01 34.26
C ALA A 91 16.92 -0.33 32.78
N PRO A 92 15.90 -0.34 31.89
CA PRO A 92 16.03 -0.70 30.47
C PRO A 92 16.81 0.32 29.62
N LYS A 93 17.55 1.25 30.23
CA LYS A 93 18.18 2.38 29.52
C LYS A 93 19.63 2.16 29.12
N ASP A 94 20.34 1.18 29.68
CA ASP A 94 21.80 1.18 29.57
C ASP A 94 22.35 0.39 28.36
N ALA A 95 21.58 -0.50 27.74
CA ALA A 95 22.07 -1.29 26.60
C ALA A 95 22.37 -0.43 25.35
N PHE A 96 21.62 0.65 25.13
CA PHE A 96 21.80 1.54 23.97
C PHE A 96 22.96 2.53 24.20
N GLU A 97 23.20 2.90 25.45
CA GLU A 97 24.30 3.75 25.87
C GLU A 97 25.64 2.99 25.75
N GLU A 98 25.66 1.71 26.16
CA GLU A 98 26.81 0.82 25.97
C GLU A 98 27.12 0.58 24.49
N LEU A 99 26.10 0.39 23.65
CA LEU A 99 26.29 0.26 22.19
C LEU A 99 26.88 1.51 21.55
N LYS A 100 26.45 2.70 22.00
CA LYS A 100 27.04 3.98 21.58
C LYS A 100 28.50 4.10 22.02
N LEU A 101 28.82 3.69 23.24
CA LEU A 101 30.17 3.70 23.78
C LEU A 101 31.09 2.73 23.03
N MET A 102 30.62 1.53 22.71
CA MET A 102 31.36 0.56 21.89
C MET A 102 31.58 1.05 20.46
N ALA A 103 30.56 1.67 19.84
CA ALA A 103 30.70 2.27 18.52
C ALA A 103 31.70 3.44 18.51
N ALA A 104 31.68 4.29 19.56
CA ALA A 104 32.64 5.39 19.71
C ALA A 104 34.08 4.90 19.94
N ALA A 105 34.25 3.80 20.67
CA ALA A 105 35.54 3.14 20.86
C ALA A 105 36.09 2.56 19.54
N ALA A 106 35.25 1.88 18.74
CA ALA A 106 35.64 1.33 17.44
C ALA A 106 36.05 2.42 16.43
N VAL A 107 35.43 3.60 16.48
CA VAL A 107 35.82 4.78 15.68
C VAL A 107 37.17 5.33 16.12
N LYS A 108 37.45 5.36 17.43
CA LYS A 108 38.76 5.79 17.98
C LYS A 108 39.90 4.85 17.59
N GLU A 109 39.62 3.56 17.40
CA GLU A 109 40.60 2.55 16.97
C GLU A 109 40.81 2.49 15.44
N GLY A 110 40.18 3.39 14.66
CA GLY A 110 40.40 3.51 13.22
C GLY A 110 39.80 2.37 12.38
N ARG A 111 38.92 1.54 12.95
CA ARG A 111 38.29 0.41 12.26
C ARG A 111 36.92 0.78 11.73
N ALA A 112 36.88 1.54 10.64
CA ALA A 112 35.62 1.83 9.94
C ALA A 112 35.01 0.53 9.36
N PRO A 113 33.70 0.26 9.54
CA PRO A 113 33.07 -0.88 8.89
C PRO A 113 33.04 -0.68 7.37
N LYS A 114 33.43 -1.71 6.61
CA LYS A 114 33.35 -1.69 5.14
C LYS A 114 31.90 -1.53 4.71
N ALA A 115 31.57 -0.43 4.04
CA ALA A 115 30.29 -0.26 3.37
C ALA A 115 30.12 -1.37 2.31
N LEU A 116 28.92 -1.97 2.25
CA LEU A 116 28.52 -2.92 1.21
C LEU A 116 28.50 -2.20 -0.14
N THR A 117 29.59 -2.32 -0.89
CA THR A 117 29.69 -1.86 -2.28
C THR A 117 29.02 -2.90 -3.18
N LEU A 118 27.77 -2.62 -3.56
CA LEU A 118 27.05 -3.38 -4.58
C LEU A 118 27.62 -3.02 -5.95
N ASN A 119 28.52 -3.86 -6.46
CA ASN A 119 28.99 -3.77 -7.84
C ASN A 119 27.94 -4.36 -8.79
N MET A 120 27.24 -3.50 -9.54
CA MET A 120 26.38 -3.92 -10.65
C MET A 120 27.25 -4.37 -11.82
N ILE A 121 27.19 -5.66 -12.18
CA ILE A 121 27.87 -6.22 -13.35
C ILE A 121 26.96 -6.02 -14.58
N PRO A 122 27.39 -5.28 -15.63
CA PRO A 122 26.65 -5.23 -16.88
C PRO A 122 26.80 -6.58 -17.60
N THR A 123 25.68 -7.25 -17.88
CA THR A 123 25.67 -8.49 -18.68
C THR A 123 25.63 -8.14 -20.17
N ALA A 124 26.65 -8.57 -20.91
CA ALA A 124 26.88 -8.26 -22.33
C ALA A 124 26.05 -9.13 -23.30
N ASP A 125 24.77 -9.38 -22.99
CA ASP A 125 23.92 -10.27 -23.78
C ASP A 125 22.83 -9.50 -24.55
N ALA A 126 22.98 -9.40 -25.87
CA ALA A 126 22.10 -8.59 -26.74
C ALA A 126 20.64 -9.09 -26.78
N GLN A 127 20.37 -10.36 -26.44
CA GLN A 127 18.99 -10.88 -26.36
C GLN A 127 18.25 -10.45 -25.10
N MET A 128 18.98 -10.23 -23.99
CA MET A 128 18.41 -9.67 -22.76
C MET A 128 17.96 -8.24 -22.97
N ASP A 129 18.68 -7.46 -23.77
CA ASP A 129 18.31 -6.06 -24.07
C ASP A 129 16.99 -5.95 -24.83
N LYS A 130 16.68 -6.86 -25.76
CA LYS A 130 15.39 -6.81 -26.47
C LYS A 130 14.21 -7.14 -25.57
N ARG A 131 14.35 -8.13 -24.68
CA ARG A 131 13.33 -8.45 -23.66
C ARG A 131 13.19 -7.35 -22.62
N ARG A 132 14.30 -6.74 -22.21
CA ARG A 132 14.35 -5.57 -21.34
C ARG A 132 13.67 -4.38 -22.01
N MET A 133 13.96 -4.08 -23.28
CA MET A 133 13.33 -3.00 -24.04
C MET A 133 11.83 -3.24 -24.23
N GLN A 134 11.40 -4.47 -24.49
CA GLN A 134 9.97 -4.81 -24.54
C GLN A 134 9.29 -4.64 -23.17
N SER A 135 9.98 -5.03 -22.09
CA SER A 135 9.52 -4.82 -20.71
C SER A 135 9.47 -3.34 -20.36
N LEU A 136 10.44 -2.53 -20.78
CA LEU A 136 10.51 -1.09 -20.57
C LEU A 136 9.44 -0.35 -21.40
N ALA A 137 9.11 -0.85 -22.59
CA ALA A 137 7.99 -0.36 -23.41
C ALA A 137 6.64 -0.65 -22.73
N ASN A 138 6.48 -1.86 -22.19
CA ASN A 138 5.30 -2.24 -21.39
C ASN A 138 5.26 -1.50 -20.03
N GLN A 139 6.40 -1.04 -19.52
CA GLN A 139 6.53 -0.18 -18.34
C GLN A 139 6.47 1.33 -18.69
N GLY A 140 6.26 1.68 -19.97
CA GLY A 140 5.98 3.04 -20.42
C GLY A 140 7.17 3.99 -20.50
N LEU A 141 8.39 3.49 -20.71
CA LEU A 141 9.53 4.32 -21.10
C LEU A 141 9.55 4.52 -22.63
N PRO A 142 9.87 5.72 -23.13
CA PRO A 142 9.75 6.04 -24.55
C PRO A 142 10.70 5.18 -25.41
N VAL A 143 10.11 4.45 -26.37
CA VAL A 143 10.83 3.66 -27.38
C VAL A 143 10.97 4.49 -28.66
N LYS A 144 12.18 4.55 -29.22
CA LYS A 144 12.48 5.32 -30.43
C LYS A 144 11.61 4.84 -31.61
N GLY A 145 10.75 5.72 -32.15
CA GLY A 145 9.96 5.49 -33.36
C GLY A 145 8.46 5.19 -33.17
N ILE A 146 7.95 5.13 -31.93
CA ILE A 146 6.51 5.04 -31.64
C ILE A 146 6.08 6.32 -30.94
N ALA A 147 5.22 7.11 -31.60
CA ALA A 147 4.63 8.30 -31.01
C ALA A 147 3.74 7.87 -29.83
N PRO A 148 4.00 8.35 -28.60
CA PRO A 148 3.19 7.97 -27.46
C PRO A 148 1.80 8.60 -27.55
N THR A 149 0.74 7.82 -27.33
CA THR A 149 -0.65 8.30 -27.40
C THR A 149 -1.07 9.23 -26.24
N TRP A 150 -0.16 9.57 -25.32
CA TRP A 150 -0.46 10.21 -24.03
C TRP A 150 -0.26 11.73 -23.97
N GLU A 151 0.26 12.39 -25.01
CA GLU A 151 0.41 13.85 -25.03
C GLU A 151 -0.92 14.60 -25.23
N ALA A 152 -1.94 13.96 -25.78
CA ALA A 152 -3.20 14.61 -26.14
C ALA A 152 -4.11 14.99 -24.95
N ASN A 153 -3.89 14.42 -23.75
CA ASN A 153 -4.81 14.55 -22.60
C ASN A 153 -4.15 15.00 -21.28
N ARG A 154 -3.00 15.69 -21.33
CA ARG A 154 -2.32 16.17 -20.11
C ARG A 154 -3.10 17.33 -19.45
N PRO A 155 -3.56 17.23 -18.19
CA PRO A 155 -4.31 18.30 -17.52
C PRO A 155 -3.48 19.57 -17.29
N THR A 156 -4.14 20.73 -17.31
CA THR A 156 -3.57 22.05 -17.00
C THR A 156 -3.21 22.15 -15.52
N ILE A 157 -2.26 23.02 -15.14
CA ILE A 157 -1.60 23.02 -13.82
C ILE A 157 -2.08 24.17 -12.92
N MET A 158 -2.09 23.95 -11.61
CA MET A 158 -2.34 25.02 -10.62
C MET A 158 -1.14 25.98 -10.51
N PRO A 159 -1.37 27.27 -10.22
CA PRO A 159 -0.29 28.24 -10.08
C PRO A 159 0.69 27.86 -8.95
N PRO A 160 2.00 28.13 -9.12
CA PRO A 160 3.03 27.85 -8.12
C PRO A 160 2.82 28.66 -6.84
N LYS A 161 3.48 28.22 -5.74
CA LYS A 161 3.49 28.92 -4.46
C LYS A 161 3.93 30.38 -4.66
N PRO A 162 3.25 31.36 -4.03
CA PRO A 162 3.75 32.74 -4.03
C PRO A 162 5.13 32.75 -3.37
N ALA A 163 6.15 33.20 -4.10
CA ALA A 163 7.49 33.37 -3.56
C ALA A 163 7.42 34.21 -2.28
N ALA A 164 8.11 33.77 -1.23
CA ALA A 164 8.38 34.65 -0.09
C ALA A 164 9.07 35.91 -0.65
N LYS A 165 8.40 37.07 -0.55
CA LYS A 165 8.87 38.34 -1.11
C LYS A 165 10.35 38.59 -0.76
N PRO A 166 11.23 38.85 -1.74
CA PRO A 166 12.24 39.87 -1.58
C PRO A 166 11.57 41.24 -1.76
N ALA A 167 12.09 42.26 -1.09
CA ALA A 167 11.58 43.62 -1.14
C ALA A 167 11.58 44.22 -2.57
N ALA A 168 10.50 44.96 -2.87
CA ALA A 168 10.35 46.05 -3.85
C ALA A 168 10.78 45.84 -5.31
N ALA A 169 9.79 45.83 -6.22
CA ALA A 169 9.59 46.83 -7.30
C ALA A 169 8.91 46.21 -8.54
N GLY A 170 7.81 46.84 -8.99
CA GLY A 170 7.31 46.81 -10.39
C GLY A 170 6.61 45.53 -10.87
N ALA A 171 5.29 45.60 -11.02
CA ALA A 171 4.49 44.56 -11.67
C ALA A 171 4.62 44.59 -13.21
N PRO A 172 4.73 43.43 -13.88
CA PRO A 172 4.33 43.25 -15.27
C PRO A 172 3.09 42.31 -15.39
N PRO A 173 2.42 42.28 -16.56
CA PRO A 173 1.03 41.83 -16.69
C PRO A 173 0.86 40.31 -16.61
N ALA A 174 -0.39 39.89 -16.38
CA ALA A 174 -0.83 38.51 -16.18
C ALA A 174 -0.21 37.53 -17.21
N PRO A 175 0.29 36.36 -16.76
CA PRO A 175 0.96 35.43 -17.66
C PRO A 175 -0.04 34.64 -18.53
N PRO A 176 0.31 34.37 -19.80
CA PRO A 176 -0.45 33.50 -20.69
C PRO A 176 -0.29 32.02 -20.31
N ALA A 177 -1.26 31.19 -20.71
CA ALA A 177 -1.35 29.72 -20.63
C ALA A 177 -0.25 28.96 -19.84
N ALA A 178 -0.66 28.32 -18.74
CA ALA A 178 0.22 27.72 -17.74
C ALA A 178 1.10 26.55 -18.26
N PRO A 179 2.40 26.52 -17.94
CA PRO A 179 3.35 25.47 -18.33
C PRO A 179 3.25 24.22 -17.44
N ALA A 180 3.63 23.06 -17.98
CA ALA A 180 3.73 21.73 -17.33
C ALA A 180 4.19 21.80 -15.86
N ALA A 181 3.53 21.08 -14.92
CA ALA A 181 3.98 21.05 -13.51
C ALA A 181 5.39 20.47 -13.43
N ASP A 182 6.27 21.16 -12.71
CA ASP A 182 7.64 20.71 -12.47
C ASP A 182 7.62 19.51 -11.53
N LYS A 183 7.93 18.32 -12.06
CA LYS A 183 8.05 17.08 -11.29
C LYS A 183 9.30 17.05 -10.42
N LEU A 184 10.42 17.59 -10.92
CA LEU A 184 11.73 17.46 -10.28
C LEU A 184 11.78 18.27 -8.96
N ARG A 185 11.09 19.42 -8.93
CA ARG A 185 11.00 20.27 -7.73
C ARG A 185 9.55 20.54 -7.31
N GLY A 186 8.64 19.61 -7.60
CA GLY A 186 7.21 19.81 -7.31
C GLY A 186 6.90 20.00 -5.83
N PHE A 187 7.61 19.31 -4.94
CA PHE A 187 7.44 19.45 -3.49
C PHE A 187 7.92 20.81 -2.94
N VAL A 188 8.84 21.47 -3.64
CA VAL A 188 9.33 22.82 -3.31
C VAL A 188 8.41 23.89 -3.89
N SER A 189 7.89 23.65 -5.10
CA SER A 189 7.23 24.67 -5.92
C SER A 189 5.73 24.82 -5.65
N TYR A 190 5.07 23.78 -5.13
CA TYR A 190 3.62 23.76 -4.93
C TYR A 190 3.33 23.45 -3.48
N ASP A 191 2.37 24.11 -2.84
CA ASP A 191 1.91 23.75 -1.50
C ASP A 191 0.98 22.52 -1.52
N ARG A 192 0.92 21.80 -0.40
CA ARG A 192 -0.03 20.70 -0.23
C ARG A 192 -1.44 21.29 -0.22
N LYS A 193 -2.31 20.75 -1.05
CA LYS A 193 -3.74 21.07 -1.08
C LYS A 193 -4.53 19.77 -1.05
N ALA A 194 -5.41 19.65 -0.07
CA ALA A 194 -6.39 18.57 -0.04
C ALA A 194 -7.51 18.86 -1.05
N LEU A 195 -8.30 17.84 -1.34
CA LEU A 195 -9.61 18.02 -1.97
C LEU A 195 -10.43 19.03 -1.16
N PRO A 196 -10.98 20.09 -1.80
CA PRO A 196 -11.84 21.03 -1.11
C PRO A 196 -13.09 20.30 -0.60
N TYR A 197 -13.68 20.81 0.48
CA TYR A 197 -14.95 20.33 0.97
C TYR A 197 -16.07 21.28 0.55
N ARG A 198 -17.27 20.74 0.39
CA ARG A 198 -18.50 21.51 0.19
C ARG A 198 -18.69 22.48 1.35
N ASP A 199 -19.37 23.59 1.08
CA ASP A 199 -19.63 24.60 2.08
C ASP A 199 -20.38 24.01 3.30
N THR A 200 -20.01 24.48 4.50
CA THR A 200 -20.56 23.92 5.73
C THR A 200 -22.07 24.14 5.84
N ALA A 201 -22.59 25.28 5.37
CA ALA A 201 -24.01 25.59 5.42
C ALA A 201 -24.83 24.80 4.38
N GLU A 202 -24.19 24.26 3.35
CA GLU A 202 -24.82 23.37 2.37
C GLU A 202 -24.80 21.92 2.88
N ARG A 203 -23.63 21.39 3.25
CA ARG A 203 -23.47 19.97 3.61
C ARG A 203 -24.16 19.51 4.91
N ILE A 204 -24.65 20.45 5.74
CA ILE A 204 -25.45 20.11 6.94
C ILE A 204 -26.90 19.73 6.55
N LYS A 205 -27.34 20.10 5.35
CA LYS A 205 -28.72 19.91 4.89
C LYS A 205 -28.96 18.58 4.17
N ASP A 206 -27.90 17.83 3.89
CA ASP A 206 -27.94 16.57 3.13
C ASP A 206 -26.95 15.54 3.69
N TRP A 207 -26.94 14.35 3.09
CA TRP A 207 -26.01 13.26 3.40
C TRP A 207 -25.07 12.93 2.22
N ASP A 208 -24.96 13.86 1.26
CA ASP A 208 -24.15 13.66 0.06
C ASP A 208 -22.64 13.79 0.39
N GLU A 209 -21.78 13.34 -0.54
CA GLU A 209 -20.33 13.34 -0.33
C GLU A 209 -19.80 14.76 0.02
N VAL A 210 -18.96 14.84 1.06
CA VAL A 210 -18.46 16.13 1.57
C VAL A 210 -17.34 16.70 0.71
N ALA A 211 -16.60 15.85 0.00
CA ALA A 211 -15.55 16.29 -0.92
C ALA A 211 -16.18 16.96 -2.15
N ASP A 212 -15.69 18.15 -2.49
CA ASP A 212 -16.20 18.96 -3.59
C ASP A 212 -15.35 18.80 -4.86
N GLN A 213 -15.97 19.10 -6.00
CA GLN A 213 -15.34 19.22 -7.32
C GLN A 213 -14.67 17.96 -7.90
N GLN A 214 -14.97 16.75 -7.41
CA GLN A 214 -14.52 15.51 -8.05
C GLN A 214 -14.94 15.48 -9.53
N GLY A 215 -14.04 15.04 -10.42
CA GLY A 215 -14.28 14.97 -11.87
C GLY A 215 -14.14 16.30 -12.64
N THR A 216 -13.97 17.45 -11.98
CA THR A 216 -13.81 18.74 -12.67
C THR A 216 -12.41 18.93 -13.29
N PRO A 217 -12.24 19.79 -14.31
CA PRO A 217 -10.91 20.16 -14.82
C PRO A 217 -10.00 20.76 -13.73
N ALA A 218 -10.57 21.50 -12.78
CA ALA A 218 -9.85 22.06 -11.63
C ALA A 218 -9.32 20.97 -10.69
N HIS A 219 -10.10 19.89 -10.50
CA HIS A 219 -9.68 18.72 -9.74
C HIS A 219 -8.57 17.93 -10.45
N ALA A 220 -8.67 17.72 -11.76
CA ALA A 220 -7.58 17.10 -12.53
C ALA A 220 -6.29 17.92 -12.45
N ALA A 221 -6.39 19.25 -12.51
CA ALA A 221 -5.27 20.17 -12.32
C ALA A 221 -4.66 20.07 -10.92
N LEU A 222 -5.49 20.05 -9.89
CA LEU A 222 -5.07 19.86 -8.49
C LEU A 222 -4.29 18.55 -8.34
N LEU A 223 -4.82 17.43 -8.82
CA LEU A 223 -4.17 16.12 -8.68
C LEU A 223 -2.88 16.02 -9.47
N HIS A 224 -2.85 16.55 -10.68
CA HIS A 224 -1.62 16.62 -11.48
C HIS A 224 -0.51 17.37 -10.73
N THR A 225 -0.86 18.48 -10.07
CA THR A 225 0.06 19.27 -9.23
C THR A 225 0.44 18.53 -7.93
N GLN A 226 -0.52 17.94 -7.22
CA GLN A 226 -0.24 17.26 -5.95
C GLN A 226 0.58 15.97 -6.16
N ALA A 227 0.35 15.25 -7.25
CA ALA A 227 1.15 14.09 -7.64
C ALA A 227 2.61 14.46 -7.99
N ALA A 228 2.84 15.69 -8.49
CA ALA A 228 4.18 16.22 -8.72
C ALA A 228 4.98 16.42 -7.43
N ARG A 229 4.32 16.58 -6.26
CA ARG A 229 5.01 16.68 -4.95
C ARG A 229 5.67 15.36 -4.52
N CYS A 230 5.33 14.23 -5.13
CA CYS A 230 5.99 12.96 -4.80
C CYS A 230 7.45 12.99 -5.24
N MET A 231 8.37 12.77 -4.28
CA MET A 231 9.83 12.81 -4.49
C MET A 231 10.41 11.57 -5.19
N GLU A 232 9.58 10.57 -5.53
CA GLU A 232 10.03 9.31 -6.14
C GLU A 232 11.19 8.66 -5.36
N CYS A 233 11.01 8.51 -4.04
CA CYS A 233 12.03 7.98 -3.15
C CYS A 233 12.52 6.59 -3.61
N GLY A 234 13.84 6.37 -3.62
CA GLY A 234 14.43 5.07 -3.98
C GLY A 234 14.00 3.92 -3.05
N THR A 235 13.85 4.22 -1.76
CA THR A 235 13.29 3.29 -0.76
C THR A 235 12.06 3.95 -0.10
N PRO A 236 10.87 3.83 -0.71
CA PRO A 236 9.71 4.64 -0.33
C PRO A 236 8.96 4.06 0.87
N PHE A 237 9.14 4.62 2.07
CA PHE A 237 8.47 4.18 3.29
C PHE A 237 6.93 4.14 3.21
N CYS A 238 6.33 4.94 2.33
CA CYS A 238 4.88 4.95 2.14
C CYS A 238 4.32 3.63 1.60
N HIS A 239 5.10 2.84 0.85
CA HIS A 239 4.66 1.54 0.31
C HIS A 239 4.99 0.35 1.22
N THR A 240 5.73 0.56 2.30
CA THR A 240 6.21 -0.52 3.17
C THR A 240 5.06 -1.01 4.03
N ALA A 241 4.76 -2.32 4.00
CA ALA A 241 3.61 -2.89 4.69
C ALA A 241 3.60 -2.68 6.22
N SER A 242 4.78 -2.54 6.84
CA SER A 242 4.91 -2.38 8.29
C SER A 242 4.70 -0.93 8.79
N THR A 243 5.10 0.07 8.00
CA THR A 243 5.08 1.48 8.42
C THR A 243 4.13 2.34 7.60
N GLY A 244 3.94 2.01 6.32
CA GLY A 244 3.14 2.77 5.37
C GLY A 244 1.79 2.12 5.08
N CYS A 245 1.52 1.83 3.81
CA CYS A 245 0.28 1.19 3.38
C CYS A 245 0.27 -0.31 3.77
N PRO A 246 -0.70 -0.79 4.59
CA PRO A 246 -0.78 -2.20 4.98
C PRO A 246 -1.00 -3.17 3.80
N LEU A 247 -1.57 -2.68 2.69
CA LEU A 247 -1.76 -3.46 1.46
C LEU A 247 -0.48 -3.57 0.61
N GLY A 248 0.58 -2.83 0.96
CA GLY A 248 1.76 -2.71 0.12
C GLY A 248 1.50 -1.94 -1.17
N ASN A 249 0.55 -0.97 -1.15
CA ASN A 249 0.21 -0.21 -2.35
C ASN A 249 1.43 0.49 -2.94
N LYS A 250 1.52 0.38 -4.26
CA LYS A 250 2.59 0.88 -5.12
C LYS A 250 2.50 2.40 -5.38
N ILE A 251 2.56 3.16 -4.29
CA ILE A 251 2.21 4.59 -4.24
C ILE A 251 3.04 5.49 -5.15
N PRO A 252 4.39 5.42 -5.15
CA PRO A 252 5.17 6.28 -6.04
C PRO A 252 4.82 6.09 -7.52
N GLU A 253 4.49 4.86 -7.91
CA GLU A 253 4.22 4.50 -9.30
C GLU A 253 2.86 5.01 -9.76
N PHE A 254 1.79 4.82 -8.99
CA PHE A 254 0.50 5.39 -9.38
C PHE A 254 0.49 6.92 -9.29
N ASN A 255 1.26 7.53 -8.37
CA ASN A 255 1.40 8.98 -8.31
C ASN A 255 2.10 9.53 -9.55
N ASP A 256 3.18 8.90 -10.00
CA ASP A 256 3.87 9.29 -11.23
C ASP A 256 2.95 9.13 -12.46
N LEU A 257 2.19 8.03 -12.53
CA LEU A 257 1.22 7.81 -13.61
C LEU A 257 0.11 8.88 -13.61
N VAL A 258 -0.42 9.27 -12.45
CA VAL A 258 -1.39 10.37 -12.32
C VAL A 258 -0.79 11.70 -12.76
N HIS A 259 0.45 12.00 -12.33
CA HIS A 259 1.16 13.19 -12.79
C HIS A 259 1.35 13.19 -14.32
N LYS A 260 1.58 12.04 -14.94
CA LYS A 260 1.69 11.92 -16.41
C LYS A 260 0.33 11.94 -17.13
N GLY A 261 -0.80 11.98 -16.41
CA GLY A 261 -2.14 11.86 -16.98
C GLY A 261 -2.50 10.44 -17.43
N ARG A 262 -1.72 9.42 -17.03
CA ARG A 262 -1.89 8.01 -17.40
C ARG A 262 -2.85 7.30 -16.44
N TRP A 263 -4.07 7.82 -16.36
CA TRP A 263 -5.08 7.39 -15.38
C TRP A 263 -5.44 5.91 -15.45
N ARG A 264 -5.54 5.34 -16.65
CA ARG A 264 -5.87 3.92 -16.82
C ARG A 264 -4.79 3.00 -16.23
N GLU A 265 -3.53 3.37 -16.44
CA GLU A 265 -2.40 2.60 -15.92
C GLU A 265 -2.21 2.82 -14.42
N ALA A 266 -2.52 4.03 -13.93
CA ALA A 266 -2.56 4.30 -12.50
C ALA A 266 -3.60 3.39 -11.81
N LEU A 267 -4.78 3.20 -12.42
CA LEU A 267 -5.78 2.25 -11.94
C LEU A 267 -5.27 0.82 -11.97
N ASP A 268 -4.71 0.36 -13.09
CA ASP A 268 -4.22 -1.02 -13.19
C ASP A 268 -3.14 -1.30 -12.14
N ARG A 269 -2.30 -0.30 -11.82
CA ARG A 269 -1.29 -0.40 -10.76
C ARG A 269 -1.89 -0.39 -9.36
N LEU A 270 -2.94 0.39 -9.12
CA LEU A 270 -3.64 0.43 -7.85
C LEU A 270 -4.40 -0.88 -7.57
N LEU A 271 -5.07 -1.43 -8.58
CA LEU A 271 -5.85 -2.67 -8.48
C LEU A 271 -4.99 -3.94 -8.35
N GLU A 272 -3.67 -3.83 -8.53
CA GLU A 272 -2.76 -4.96 -8.33
C GLU A 272 -2.70 -5.38 -6.86
N THR A 273 -2.82 -4.43 -5.93
CA THR A 273 -2.70 -4.65 -4.49
C THR A 273 -3.96 -4.29 -3.71
N ASN A 274 -4.87 -3.52 -4.30
CA ASN A 274 -6.08 -3.06 -3.63
C ASN A 274 -7.35 -3.46 -4.40
N ASN A 275 -8.22 -4.24 -3.75
CA ASN A 275 -9.49 -4.64 -4.34
C ASN A 275 -10.59 -3.58 -4.23
N PHE A 276 -10.46 -2.64 -3.28
CA PHE A 276 -11.52 -1.72 -2.87
C PHE A 276 -11.02 -0.26 -2.70
N PRO A 277 -10.36 0.30 -3.73
CA PRO A 277 -9.82 1.67 -3.68
C PRO A 277 -10.89 2.74 -3.41
N GLU A 278 -12.14 2.50 -3.80
CA GLU A 278 -13.28 3.38 -3.55
C GLU A 278 -13.59 3.54 -2.06
N PHE A 279 -13.29 2.51 -1.26
CA PHE A 279 -13.43 2.54 0.19
C PHE A 279 -12.17 3.08 0.84
N THR A 280 -11.01 2.51 0.52
CA THR A 280 -9.74 2.90 1.16
C THR A 280 -9.40 4.36 0.89
N GLY A 281 -9.63 4.88 -0.32
CA GLY A 281 -9.44 6.29 -0.66
C GLY A 281 -10.31 7.26 0.17
N ARG A 282 -11.41 6.79 0.77
CA ARG A 282 -12.35 7.61 1.55
C ARG A 282 -12.20 7.41 3.06
N VAL A 283 -12.11 6.17 3.54
CA VAL A 283 -12.14 5.86 4.99
C VAL A 283 -10.77 5.61 5.61
N CYS A 284 -9.74 5.33 4.81
CA CYS A 284 -8.41 5.03 5.35
C CYS A 284 -7.88 6.22 6.16
N PRO A 285 -7.26 5.99 7.34
CA PRO A 285 -6.57 7.03 8.10
C PRO A 285 -5.25 7.49 7.44
N ALA A 286 -4.91 6.94 6.26
CA ALA A 286 -3.74 7.28 5.46
C ALA A 286 -2.38 7.13 6.20
N PRO A 287 -2.05 5.94 6.74
CA PRO A 287 -0.74 5.70 7.36
C PRO A 287 0.42 5.89 6.36
N CYS A 288 0.15 5.71 5.06
CA CYS A 288 1.08 6.01 3.97
C CYS A 288 1.48 7.49 3.89
N GLU A 289 0.59 8.42 4.25
CA GLU A 289 0.90 9.85 4.33
C GLU A 289 1.72 10.16 5.59
N GLY A 290 1.41 9.49 6.71
CA GLY A 290 2.20 9.58 7.95
C GLY A 290 3.64 9.08 7.78
N SER A 291 3.84 8.03 6.98
CA SER A 291 5.16 7.48 6.65
C SER A 291 5.81 8.11 5.42
N CYS A 292 5.23 9.17 4.86
CA CYS A 292 5.81 9.84 3.71
C CYS A 292 7.12 10.54 4.10
N THR A 293 8.22 10.25 3.41
CA THR A 293 9.52 10.91 3.67
C THR A 293 9.44 12.44 3.57
N LEU A 294 8.58 12.96 2.68
CA LEU A 294 8.36 14.41 2.58
C LEU A 294 7.83 14.99 3.90
N GLY A 295 7.01 14.21 4.62
CA GLY A 295 6.41 14.55 5.91
C GLY A 295 7.40 14.93 7.01
N ILE A 296 8.69 14.65 6.83
CA ILE A 296 9.76 15.04 7.76
C ILE A 296 10.02 16.56 7.70
N ILE A 297 9.91 17.16 6.51
CA ILE A 297 10.32 18.55 6.25
C ILE A 297 9.17 19.46 5.79
N GLU A 298 8.17 18.89 5.12
CA GLU A 298 7.05 19.59 4.49
C GLU A 298 5.80 18.70 4.59
N PRO A 299 4.59 19.22 4.40
CA PRO A 299 3.39 18.38 4.42
C PRO A 299 3.48 17.22 3.42
N ALA A 300 3.06 16.03 3.85
CA ALA A 300 3.10 14.83 3.02
C ALA A 300 2.34 14.98 1.68
N VAL A 301 2.64 14.10 0.73
CA VAL A 301 1.86 13.99 -0.52
C VAL A 301 0.44 13.57 -0.17
N SER A 302 -0.57 14.14 -0.85
CA SER A 302 -1.99 13.79 -0.66
C SER A 302 -2.35 12.45 -1.34
N ILE A 303 -1.71 11.38 -0.89
CA ILE A 303 -1.82 10.03 -1.45
C ILE A 303 -3.27 9.54 -1.43
N LYS A 304 -3.98 9.78 -0.32
CA LYS A 304 -5.37 9.34 -0.16
C LYS A 304 -6.30 10.00 -1.18
N SER A 305 -6.13 11.31 -1.42
CA SER A 305 -6.92 12.04 -2.42
C SER A 305 -6.61 11.55 -3.83
N ILE A 306 -5.35 11.24 -4.14
CA ILE A 306 -4.95 10.70 -5.44
C ILE A 306 -5.58 9.30 -5.65
N GLU A 307 -5.53 8.43 -4.63
CA GLU A 307 -6.14 7.09 -4.66
C GLU A 307 -7.65 7.15 -4.95
N ALA A 308 -8.39 7.96 -4.19
CA ALA A 308 -9.84 8.13 -4.40
C ALA A 308 -10.16 8.63 -5.83
N SER A 309 -9.37 9.57 -6.32
CA SER A 309 -9.63 10.17 -7.63
C SER A 309 -9.32 9.23 -8.80
N ILE A 310 -8.34 8.31 -8.65
CA ILE A 310 -8.07 7.27 -9.65
C ILE A 310 -9.29 6.38 -9.84
N ILE A 311 -9.89 5.92 -8.73
CA ILE A 311 -11.02 5.00 -8.79
C ILE A 311 -12.32 5.70 -9.21
N ASP A 312 -12.55 6.94 -8.77
CA ASP A 312 -13.73 7.72 -9.20
C ASP A 312 -13.71 7.92 -10.72
N LYS A 313 -12.56 8.32 -11.27
CA LYS A 313 -12.36 8.42 -12.72
C LYS A 313 -12.55 7.07 -13.41
N ALA A 314 -12.11 5.97 -12.81
CA ALA A 314 -12.30 4.64 -13.39
C ALA A 314 -13.77 4.22 -13.48
N PHE A 315 -14.60 4.64 -12.53
CA PHE A 315 -16.05 4.44 -12.59
C PHE A 315 -16.71 5.35 -13.65
N GLU A 316 -16.34 6.63 -13.68
CA GLU A 316 -16.83 7.58 -14.70
C GLU A 316 -16.54 7.10 -16.14
N GLU A 317 -15.33 6.59 -16.37
CA GLU A 317 -14.88 6.10 -17.68
C GLU A 317 -15.32 4.65 -17.99
N GLY A 318 -16.02 4.00 -17.05
CA GLY A 318 -16.51 2.63 -17.21
C GLY A 318 -15.40 1.55 -17.27
N TRP A 319 -14.23 1.82 -16.68
CA TRP A 319 -13.09 0.88 -16.68
C TRP A 319 -13.25 -0.26 -15.67
N MET A 320 -14.10 -0.08 -14.65
CA MET A 320 -14.40 -1.08 -13.63
C MET A 320 -15.38 -2.14 -14.15
N ILE A 321 -14.83 -3.13 -14.86
CA ILE A 321 -15.58 -4.28 -15.39
C ILE A 321 -15.34 -5.56 -14.58
N PRO A 322 -16.38 -6.39 -14.34
CA PRO A 322 -16.20 -7.69 -13.72
C PRO A 322 -15.21 -8.56 -14.50
N ARG A 323 -14.32 -9.26 -13.78
CA ARG A 323 -13.33 -10.20 -14.35
C ARG A 323 -13.68 -11.65 -13.99
N PRO A 324 -14.79 -12.21 -14.53
CA PRO A 324 -15.12 -13.61 -14.26
C PRO A 324 -14.02 -14.54 -14.80
N PRO A 325 -13.73 -15.66 -14.13
CA PRO A 325 -12.71 -16.59 -14.58
C PRO A 325 -13.13 -17.24 -15.91
N LYS A 326 -12.19 -17.35 -16.85
CA LYS A 326 -12.42 -18.01 -18.16
C LYS A 326 -12.76 -19.50 -18.01
N LEU A 327 -12.22 -20.14 -16.97
CA LEU A 327 -12.41 -21.56 -16.67
C LEU A 327 -12.81 -21.72 -15.21
N ARG A 328 -13.88 -22.47 -14.94
CA ARG A 328 -14.31 -22.80 -13.58
C ARG A 328 -13.69 -24.13 -13.15
N THR A 329 -13.18 -24.20 -11.93
CA THR A 329 -12.48 -25.38 -11.40
C THR A 329 -13.41 -26.52 -10.97
N GLY A 330 -14.74 -26.31 -10.97
CA GLY A 330 -15.73 -27.27 -10.46
C GLY A 330 -15.76 -27.42 -8.93
N ARG A 331 -14.85 -26.76 -8.21
CA ARG A 331 -14.80 -26.75 -6.75
C ARG A 331 -15.79 -25.73 -6.19
N ARG A 332 -16.33 -26.03 -5.00
CA ARG A 332 -17.25 -25.15 -4.28
C ARG A 332 -16.58 -24.68 -3.00
N VAL A 333 -16.61 -23.37 -2.77
CA VAL A 333 -16.10 -22.70 -1.57
C VAL A 333 -17.26 -21.93 -0.97
N ALA A 334 -17.42 -21.98 0.35
CA ALA A 334 -18.30 -21.11 1.11
C ALA A 334 -17.43 -20.08 1.83
N VAL A 335 -17.81 -18.80 1.71
CA VAL A 335 -17.16 -17.65 2.35
C VAL A 335 -18.07 -17.14 3.45
#